data_AF-U3BYE7-F1
#
_entry.id   AF-U3BYE7-F1
#
_cell.length_a   1.000
_cell.length_b   1.000
_cell.length_c   1.000
_cell.angle_alpha   90.00
_cell.angle_beta   90.00
_cell.angle_gamma   90.00
#
_symmetry.space_group_name_H-M   'P 1'
#
loop_
_entity.id
_entity.type
_entity.pdbx_description
1 polymer ?
#
loop_
_entity_poly.entity_id
_entity_poly.type
_entity_poly.pdbx_seq_one_letter_code
_entity_poly.pdbx_strand_id
1 'polypeptide(L)' 'MTNLEEILDNDSDGKAKRDVIERLDQAQFAVKRKLDMGCSPKEYQVLMSQYEAYQAAKSVIDQY' A
#
# COMPACT_ATOMS: atom_id res chain seq x y z
N MET A 1 8.12 3.74 -18.73
CA MET A 1 7.82 4.88 -17.86
C MET A 1 6.32 5.02 -17.76
N THR A 2 5.78 4.78 -16.57
CA THR A 2 4.39 5.09 -16.22
C THR A 2 4.33 6.49 -15.61
N ASN A 3 3.15 7.09 -15.57
CA ASN A 3 2.93 8.39 -14.94
C ASN A 3 3.39 8.41 -13.47
N LEU A 4 3.24 7.28 -12.75
CA LEU A 4 3.71 7.17 -11.36
C LEU A 4 5.25 7.20 -11.27
N GLU A 5 5.94 6.50 -12.17
CA GLU A 5 7.41 6.50 -12.23
C GLU A 5 7.93 7.90 -12.54
N GLU A 6 7.31 8.61 -13.50
CA GLU A 6 7.68 10.00 -13.82
C GLU A 6 7.47 10.94 -12.63
N ILE A 7 6.38 10.78 -11.87
CA ILE A 7 6.13 11.59 -10.68
C ILE A 7 7.20 11.34 -9.60
N LEU A 8 7.57 10.07 -9.36
CA LEU A 8 8.56 9.70 -8.37
C LEU A 8 9.98 10.12 -8.77
N ASP A 9 10.35 9.98 -10.05
CA ASP A 9 11.66 10.41 -10.56
C ASP A 9 11.87 11.93 -10.45
N ASN A 10 10.78 12.70 -10.51
CA ASN A 10 10.81 14.16 -10.37
C ASN A 10 10.53 14.64 -8.92
N ASP A 11 10.36 13.72 -7.96
CA ASP A 11 10.00 14.01 -6.56
C ASP A 11 11.23 14.43 -5.71
N SER A 12 11.80 15.58 -6.04
CA SER A 12 13.04 16.08 -5.43
C SER A 12 13.01 16.28 -3.91
N ASP A 13 11.84 16.49 -3.29
CA ASP A 13 11.67 16.62 -1.84
C ASP A 13 11.13 15.33 -1.18
N GLY A 14 10.91 14.28 -1.97
CA GLY A 14 10.37 12.99 -1.54
C GLY A 14 8.92 13.08 -1.02
N LYS A 15 8.19 14.15 -1.31
CA LYS A 15 6.84 14.36 -0.81
C LYS A 15 5.86 13.41 -1.46
N ALA A 16 5.90 13.24 -2.78
CA ALA A 16 4.99 12.33 -3.48
C ALA A 16 5.19 10.88 -3.00
N LYS A 17 6.44 10.45 -2.81
CA LYS A 17 6.80 9.15 -2.23
C LYS A 17 6.21 8.98 -0.84
N ARG A 18 6.41 9.95 0.07
CA ARG A 18 5.86 9.90 1.44
C ARG A 18 4.33 9.86 1.44
N ASP A 19 3.67 10.69 0.62
CA ASP A 19 2.21 10.74 0.53
C ASP A 19 1.62 9.41 0.05
N VAL A 20 2.28 8.75 -0.92
CA VAL A 20 1.86 7.42 -1.42
C VAL A 20 2.07 6.35 -0.34
N ILE A 21 3.22 6.34 0.33
CA ILE A 21 3.50 5.39 1.41
C ILE A 21 2.50 5.55 2.56
N GLU A 22 2.20 6.77 2.98
CA GLU A 22 1.25 7.04 4.07
C GLU A 22 -0.15 6.52 3.73
N ARG A 23 -0.61 6.73 2.49
CA ARG A 23 -1.91 6.21 2.03
C ARG A 23 -1.94 4.68 2.01
N LEU A 24 -0.86 4.04 1.57
CA LEU A 24 -0.72 2.59 1.59
C LEU A 24 -0.74 2.05 3.03
N ASP A 25 -0.08 2.74 3.97
CA ASP A 25 -0.09 2.37 5.39
C ASP A 25 -1.47 2.50 6.02
N GLN A 26 -2.19 3.59 5.74
CA GLN A 26 -3.55 3.77 6.22
C GLN A 26 -4.48 2.67 5.68
N ALA A 27 -4.36 2.33 4.39
CA ALA A 27 -5.15 1.26 3.78
C ALA A 27 -4.81 -0.11 4.37
N GLN A 28 -3.52 -0.41 4.55
CA GLN A 28 -3.04 -1.65 5.13
C GLN A 28 -3.49 -1.80 6.59
N PHE A 29 -3.44 -0.73 7.38
CA PHE A 29 -3.94 -0.71 8.75
C PHE A 29 -5.44 -0.97 8.82
N ALA A 30 -6.23 -0.37 7.91
CA ALA A 30 -7.67 -0.61 7.85
C ALA A 30 -8.00 -2.08 7.54
N VAL A 31 -7.24 -2.72 6.63
CA VAL A 31 -7.40 -4.15 6.33
C VAL A 31 -7.01 -5.02 7.52
N LYS A 32 -5.87 -4.73 8.16
CA LYS A 32 -5.43 -5.45 9.36
C LYS A 32 -6.48 -5.39 10.47
N ARG A 33 -7.05 -4.21 10.71
CA ARG A 33 -8.12 -4.05 11.70
C ARG A 33 -9.36 -4.89 11.40
N LYS A 34 -9.73 -5.06 10.12
CA LYS A 34 -10.85 -5.94 9.73
C LYS A 34 -10.52 -7.42 9.97
N LEU A 35 -9.27 -7.82 9.71
CA LEU A 35 -8.79 -9.17 10.00
C LEU A 35 -8.80 -9.44 11.52
N ASP A 36 -8.34 -8.48 12.33
CA ASP A 36 -8.28 -8.58 13.80
C ASP A 36 -9.68 -8.67 14.44
N MET A 37 -10.70 -8.04 13.83
CA MET A 37 -12.10 -8.11 14.29
C MET A 37 -12.77 -9.47 13.97
N GLY A 38 -12.11 -10.31 13.18
CA GLY A 38 -12.70 -11.54 12.65
C GLY A 38 -13.56 -11.29 11.42
N CYS A 39 -13.44 -12.17 10.44
CA CYS A 39 -14.20 -12.13 9.19
C CYS A 39 -14.52 -13.55 8.71
N SER A 40 -15.42 -13.68 7.73
CA SER A 40 -15.71 -14.99 7.15
C SER A 40 -14.48 -15.53 6.39
N PRO A 41 -14.36 -16.87 6.18
CA PRO A 41 -13.21 -17.43 5.48
C PRO A 41 -12.98 -16.86 4.07
N LYS A 42 -14.06 -16.56 3.35
CA LYS A 42 -13.98 -15.94 2.01
C LYS A 42 -13.44 -14.51 2.07
N GLU A 43 -13.90 -13.74 3.06
CA GLU A 43 -13.41 -12.37 3.27
C GLU A 43 -11.97 -12.35 3.77
N TYR A 44 -11.59 -13.30 4.63
CA TYR A 44 -10.23 -13.45 5.11
C TYR A 44 -9.25 -13.59 3.95
N GLN A 45 -9.54 -14.47 3.00
CA GLN A 45 -8.66 -14.68 1.86
C GLN A 45 -8.50 -13.41 1.02
N VAL A 46 -9.60 -12.69 0.77
CA VAL A 46 -9.57 -11.41 0.03
C VAL A 46 -8.78 -10.34 0.78
N LEU A 47 -9.04 -10.17 2.08
CA LEU A 47 -8.38 -9.19 2.93
C LEU A 47 -6.88 -9.50 3.07
N MET A 48 -6.50 -10.78 3.17
CA MET A 48 -5.09 -11.16 3.23
C MET A 48 -4.36 -10.80 1.93
N SER A 49 -4.96 -11.13 0.78
CA SER A 49 -4.40 -10.74 -0.52
C SER A 49 -4.29 -9.22 -0.69
N GLN A 50 -5.25 -8.45 -0.16
CA GLN A 50 -5.16 -6.98 -0.13
C GLN A 50 -4.02 -6.49 0.76
N TYR A 51 -3.86 -7.09 1.94
CA TYR A 51 -2.78 -6.75 2.88
C TYR A 51 -1.40 -6.98 2.25
N GLU A 52 -1.20 -8.13 1.61
CA GLU A 52 0.02 -8.50 0.89
C GLU A 52 0.28 -7.57 -0.31
N ALA A 53 -0.77 -7.22 -1.07
CA ALA A 53 -0.66 -6.31 -2.19
C ALA A 53 -0.20 -4.91 -1.75
N TYR A 54 -0.70 -4.40 -0.62
CA TYR A 54 -0.21 -3.12 -0.07
C TYR A 54 1.25 -3.19 0.39
N GLN A 55 1.67 -4.32 0.98
CA GLN A 55 3.07 -4.53 1.36
C GLN A 55 4.00 -4.57 0.14
N ALA A 56 3.58 -5.27 -0.92
CA ALA A 56 4.32 -5.33 -2.18
C ALA A 56 4.40 -3.94 -2.83
N ALA A 57 3.30 -3.20 -2.89
CA ALA A 57 3.26 -1.85 -3.44
C ALA A 57 4.22 -0.91 -2.69
N LYS A 58 4.21 -0.94 -1.35
CA LYS A 58 5.18 -0.16 -0.55
C LYS A 58 6.62 -0.51 -0.89
N SER A 59 6.94 -1.80 -1.02
CA SER A 59 8.29 -2.25 -1.34
C SER A 59 8.76 -1.76 -2.71
N VAL A 60 7.85 -1.68 -3.70
CA VAL A 60 8.15 -1.11 -5.01
C VAL A 60 8.42 0.39 -4.90
N ILE A 61 7.57 1.14 -4.20
CA ILE A 61 7.73 2.59 -4.03
C ILE A 61 9.00 2.94 -3.23
N ASP A 62 9.37 2.12 -2.25
CA ASP A 62 10.61 2.32 -1.47
C ASP A 62 11.88 2.15 -2.33
N GLN A 63 11.82 1.36 -3.40
CA GLN A 63 12.94 1.08 -4.31
C GLN A 63 13.13 2.13 -5.43
N TYR A 64 12.16 3.03 -5.64
CA TYR A 64 12.31 4.24 -6.46
C TYR A 64 12.98 5.35 -5.64
#